data_AF-A0A8H3X4R1-F1
#
_entry.id   AF-A0A8H3X4R1-F1
#
_cell.length_a   1.000
_cell.length_b   1.000
_cell.length_c   1.000
_cell.angle_alpha   90.00
_cell.angle_beta   90.00
_cell.angle_gamma   90.00
#
_symmetry.space_group_name_H-M   'P 1'
#
loop_
_entity.id
_entity.type
_entity.pdbx_description
1 polymer ?
#
loop_
_entity_poly.entity_id
_entity_poly.type
_entity_poly.pdbx_seq_one_letter_code
_entity_poly.pdbx_strand_id
1 'polypeptide(L)'
;MNDEKWTIKLNGTKSPLNGNIKRGIEIDDLDKIAKELGTNKSDLLNNNIIKDIHVKQIKIWHGDYIDSIQFFYKVTTNDKTYSINGDKHGGNGGKETIIKFEDDEYILAISGKYGHFELFGNLDQLKFINYIPSKKHIKLCTNCGQNNNTSFDMSPATGTVYTCFFGKCSDNSITSIGMYEGSIQIQSQQLQQLSDLLFPSKPYDFPALKQEIARFKYQELAPRVRNEKIKFEELTTNLKTKTGGSEDIVDLLLHAQKEAIKNNDQSIQGQITAYKNILEKKNLTKDELQILLSKHTELNQLEEHLANLQINEGLANCK
;
A
#
# COMPACT_ATOMS: atom_id res chain seq x y z
N MET A 1 11.50 -14.64 -8.03
CA MET A 1 11.56 -13.23 -7.60
C MET A 1 10.26 -12.62 -8.09
N ASN A 2 9.43 -12.10 -7.19
CA ASN A 2 8.15 -11.52 -7.60
C ASN A 2 8.43 -10.22 -8.35
N ASP A 3 8.07 -10.20 -9.63
CA ASP A 3 8.03 -8.99 -10.43
C ASP A 3 6.91 -8.10 -9.85
N GLU A 4 7.28 -7.15 -8.99
CA GLU A 4 6.36 -6.11 -8.50
C GLU A 4 5.98 -5.19 -9.67
N LYS A 5 5.04 -5.65 -10.49
CA LYS A 5 4.42 -4.85 -11.53
C LYS A 5 3.30 -4.03 -10.92
N TRP A 6 3.37 -2.71 -11.03
CA TRP A 6 2.29 -1.85 -10.60
C TRP A 6 1.18 -1.80 -11.66
N THR A 7 -0.06 -2.03 -11.24
CA THR A 7 -1.23 -1.71 -12.06
C THR A 7 -1.66 -0.30 -11.69
N ILE A 8 -1.90 0.56 -12.68
CA ILE A 8 -2.22 1.97 -12.43
C ILE A 8 -3.67 2.25 -12.76
N LYS A 9 -4.45 2.56 -11.73
CA LYS A 9 -5.84 2.95 -11.89
C LYS A 9 -5.95 4.46 -11.99
N LEU A 10 -6.51 4.97 -13.09
CA LEU A 10 -6.81 6.40 -13.26
C LEU A 10 -7.72 6.87 -12.12
N ASN A 11 -7.33 7.94 -11.42
CA ASN A 11 -8.10 8.46 -10.28
C ASN A 11 -8.78 9.81 -10.57
N GLY A 12 -8.53 10.40 -11.74
CA GLY A 12 -9.17 11.63 -12.22
C GLY A 12 -8.61 12.93 -11.66
N THR A 13 -7.66 12.87 -10.73
CA THR A 13 -6.97 14.06 -10.23
C THR A 13 -6.09 14.66 -11.32
N LYS A 14 -6.30 15.93 -11.64
CA LYS A 14 -5.41 16.72 -12.51
C LYS A 14 -4.32 17.38 -11.67
N SER A 15 -3.09 17.35 -12.17
CA SER A 15 -2.06 18.27 -11.69
C SER A 15 -2.42 19.73 -11.98
N PRO A 16 -1.76 20.70 -11.35
CA PRO A 16 -1.72 22.06 -11.87
C PRO A 16 -1.16 22.07 -13.30
N LEU A 17 -1.65 23.02 -14.10
CA LEU A 17 -1.13 23.30 -15.44
C LEU A 17 0.11 24.20 -15.29
N ASN A 18 1.26 23.74 -15.79
CA ASN A 18 2.54 24.44 -15.70
C ASN A 18 2.99 24.94 -17.07
N GLY A 19 3.35 26.22 -17.16
CA GLY A 19 3.69 26.90 -18.42
C GLY A 19 2.95 28.23 -18.58
N ASN A 20 2.88 28.74 -19.81
CA ASN A 20 2.07 29.91 -20.12
C ASN A 20 0.59 29.51 -20.29
N ILE A 21 -0.14 29.54 -19.17
CA ILE A 21 -1.54 29.11 -19.11
C ILE A 21 -2.54 30.12 -19.74
N LYS A 22 -2.09 31.35 -20.03
CA LYS A 22 -2.92 32.41 -20.62
C LYS A 22 -3.13 32.22 -22.12
N ARG A 23 -2.37 31.31 -22.76
CA ARG A 23 -2.36 31.11 -24.22
C ARG A 23 -2.70 29.67 -24.59
N GLY A 24 -3.33 29.52 -25.75
CA GLY A 24 -3.65 28.23 -26.34
C GLY A 24 -4.97 27.66 -25.88
N ILE A 25 -5.41 26.62 -26.60
CA ILE A 25 -6.60 25.84 -26.30
C ILE A 25 -6.14 24.63 -25.49
N GLU A 26 -6.88 24.28 -24.45
CA GLU A 26 -6.62 23.04 -23.71
C GLU A 26 -7.06 21.85 -24.57
N ILE A 27 -6.12 20.93 -24.78
CA ILE A 27 -6.37 19.63 -25.38
C ILE A 27 -6.06 18.59 -24.30
N ASP A 28 -6.93 17.60 -24.19
CA ASP A 28 -6.94 16.62 -23.12
C ASP A 28 -6.95 15.22 -23.73
N ASP A 29 -5.86 14.47 -23.57
CA ASP A 29 -5.74 13.14 -24.18
C ASP A 29 -6.76 12.15 -23.61
N LEU A 30 -7.40 12.45 -22.46
CA LEU A 30 -8.45 11.62 -21.94
C LEU A 30 -9.71 11.67 -22.82
N ASP A 31 -9.96 12.78 -23.53
CA ASP A 31 -11.05 12.88 -24.51
C ASP A 31 -10.75 12.00 -25.74
N LYS A 32 -9.49 11.94 -26.17
CA LYS A 32 -9.01 11.04 -27.22
C LYS A 32 -9.16 9.58 -26.81
N ILE A 33 -8.73 9.22 -25.60
CA ILE A 33 -8.87 7.87 -25.05
C ILE A 33 -10.34 7.47 -24.95
N ALA A 34 -11.21 8.36 -24.46
CA ALA A 34 -12.65 8.09 -24.36
C ALA A 34 -13.26 7.75 -25.72
N LYS A 35 -12.90 8.52 -26.77
CA LYS A 35 -13.36 8.27 -28.13
C LYS A 35 -12.92 6.91 -28.66
N GLU A 36 -11.66 6.53 -28.47
CA GLU A 36 -11.13 5.22 -28.90
C GLU A 36 -11.75 4.05 -28.13
N LEU A 37 -12.16 4.28 -26.89
CA LEU A 37 -12.88 3.31 -26.06
C LEU A 37 -14.39 3.29 -26.32
N GLY A 38 -14.92 4.17 -27.18
CA GLY A 38 -16.35 4.25 -27.47
C GLY A 38 -17.19 4.74 -26.28
N THR A 39 -16.63 5.58 -25.42
CA THR A 39 -17.27 6.15 -24.23
C THR A 39 -17.00 7.65 -24.13
N ASN A 40 -17.33 8.28 -22.99
CA ASN A 40 -17.06 9.68 -22.70
C ASN A 40 -16.09 9.82 -21.52
N LYS A 41 -15.49 11.01 -21.38
CA LYS A 41 -14.51 11.29 -20.32
C LYS A 41 -15.06 11.08 -18.91
N SER A 42 -16.32 11.43 -18.66
CA SER A 42 -16.94 11.26 -17.34
C SER A 42 -17.01 9.79 -16.94
N ASP A 43 -17.39 8.92 -17.87
CA ASP A 43 -17.47 7.48 -17.63
C ASP A 43 -16.10 6.86 -17.37
N LEU A 44 -15.04 7.33 -18.04
CA LEU A 44 -13.67 6.86 -17.76
C LEU A 44 -13.25 7.14 -16.31
N LEU A 45 -13.66 8.29 -15.77
CA LEU A 45 -13.32 8.71 -14.42
C LEU A 45 -14.19 8.04 -13.35
N ASN A 46 -15.47 7.77 -13.66
CA ASN A 46 -16.44 7.36 -12.66
C ASN A 46 -16.77 5.86 -12.66
N ASN A 47 -16.62 5.16 -13.80
CA ASN A 47 -17.17 3.81 -13.97
C ASN A 47 -16.11 2.69 -13.93
N ASN A 48 -14.89 2.99 -13.46
CA ASN A 48 -13.82 1.98 -13.30
C ASN A 48 -13.55 1.16 -14.58
N ILE A 49 -13.72 1.81 -15.74
CA ILE A 49 -13.58 1.23 -17.08
C ILE A 49 -12.12 0.91 -17.35
N ILE A 50 -11.23 1.85 -17.03
CA ILE A 50 -9.78 1.68 -17.13
C ILE A 50 -9.28 0.92 -15.90
N LYS A 51 -8.78 -0.29 -16.12
CA LYS A 51 -8.11 -1.09 -15.09
C LYS A 51 -6.65 -0.76 -14.97
N ASP A 52 -6.03 -0.38 -16.07
CA ASP A 52 -4.60 -0.09 -16.14
C ASP A 52 -4.34 0.94 -17.24
N ILE A 53 -3.48 1.92 -16.98
CA ILE A 53 -3.05 2.91 -17.97
C ILE A 53 -1.57 3.24 -17.81
N HIS A 54 -0.84 3.18 -18.92
CA HIS A 54 0.59 3.47 -18.96
C HIS A 54 0.96 4.33 -20.16
N VAL A 55 1.90 5.24 -19.94
CA VAL A 55 2.66 5.87 -21.04
C VAL A 55 3.68 4.86 -21.57
N LYS A 56 3.66 4.61 -22.88
CA LYS A 56 4.62 3.73 -23.57
C LYS A 56 5.68 4.48 -24.35
N GLN A 57 5.30 5.64 -24.86
CA GLN A 57 6.20 6.46 -25.64
C GLN A 57 5.78 7.92 -25.53
N ILE A 58 6.76 8.81 -25.60
CA ILE A 58 6.55 10.24 -25.77
C ILE A 58 7.36 10.66 -26.99
N LYS A 59 6.72 11.34 -27.93
CA LYS A 59 7.38 12.04 -29.02
C LYS A 59 7.39 13.53 -28.73
N ILE A 60 8.54 14.15 -28.87
CA ILE A 60 8.73 15.57 -28.62
C ILE A 60 9.41 16.16 -29.84
N TRP A 61 8.80 17.17 -30.46
CA TRP A 61 9.41 17.97 -31.51
C TRP A 61 9.88 19.29 -30.92
N HIS A 62 11.15 19.63 -31.14
CA HIS A 62 11.76 20.82 -30.57
C HIS A 62 12.83 21.43 -31.47
N GLY A 63 12.97 22.74 -31.36
CA GLY A 63 14.06 23.54 -31.91
C GLY A 63 14.62 24.44 -30.82
N ASP A 64 14.36 25.74 -30.91
CA ASP A 64 14.72 26.69 -29.84
C ASP A 64 13.84 26.53 -28.59
N TYR A 65 12.62 26.01 -28.77
CA TYR A 65 11.64 25.65 -27.75
C TYR A 65 10.91 24.35 -28.19
N ILE A 66 9.99 23.86 -27.35
CA ILE A 66 9.19 22.68 -27.66
C ILE A 66 8.04 23.10 -28.59
N ASP A 67 8.11 22.65 -29.84
CA ASP A 67 7.08 22.88 -30.86
C ASP A 67 5.86 22.00 -30.60
N SER A 68 6.07 20.72 -30.28
CA SER A 68 4.95 19.82 -29.98
C SER A 68 5.34 18.59 -29.15
N ILE A 69 4.34 17.98 -28.54
CA ILE A 69 4.44 16.73 -27.79
C ILE A 69 3.28 15.80 -28.12
N GLN A 70 3.53 14.49 -28.16
CA GLN A 70 2.50 13.47 -28.33
C GLN A 70 2.81 12.26 -27.46
N PHE A 71 1.82 11.83 -26.68
CA PHE A 71 1.91 10.66 -25.83
C PHE A 71 1.28 9.44 -26.50
N PHE A 72 1.78 8.27 -26.14
CA PHE A 72 1.29 6.98 -26.60
C PHE A 72 0.99 6.13 -25.38
N TYR A 73 -0.22 5.58 -25.32
CA TYR A 73 -0.75 4.91 -24.16
C TYR A 73 -0.99 3.43 -24.42
N LYS A 74 -0.76 2.62 -23.38
CA LYS A 74 -1.35 1.29 -23.24
C LYS A 74 -2.46 1.39 -22.21
N VAL A 75 -3.69 1.12 -22.63
CA VAL A 75 -4.88 1.22 -21.78
C VAL A 75 -5.55 -0.15 -21.71
N THR A 76 -5.67 -0.73 -20.52
CA THR A 76 -6.36 -2.00 -20.31
C THR A 76 -7.73 -1.74 -19.69
N THR A 77 -8.78 -2.26 -20.32
CA THR A 77 -10.14 -2.29 -19.79
C THR A 77 -10.49 -3.69 -19.27
N ASN A 78 -11.74 -3.91 -18.87
CA ASN A 78 -12.21 -5.26 -18.50
C ASN A 78 -12.04 -6.28 -19.64
N ASP A 79 -12.19 -5.83 -20.89
CA ASP A 79 -12.39 -6.75 -22.01
C ASP A 79 -11.12 -6.93 -22.84
N LYS A 80 -10.31 -5.87 -22.96
CA LYS A 80 -9.08 -5.90 -23.78
C LYS A 80 -8.10 -4.78 -23.44
N THR A 81 -6.91 -4.89 -24.01
CA THR A 81 -5.89 -3.84 -23.99
C THR A 81 -5.84 -3.12 -25.33
N TYR A 82 -5.72 -1.80 -25.26
CA TYR A 82 -5.64 -0.88 -26.38
C TYR A 82 -4.26 -0.22 -26.42
N SER A 83 -3.76 0.02 -27.63
CA SER A 83 -2.64 0.94 -27.88
C SER A 83 -3.20 2.19 -28.53
N ILE A 84 -3.15 3.30 -27.80
CA ILE A 84 -3.82 4.55 -28.18
C ILE A 84 -2.77 5.63 -28.40
N ASN A 85 -2.85 6.29 -29.55
CA ASN A 85 -2.08 7.50 -29.81
C ASN A 85 -2.88 8.69 -29.26
N GLY A 86 -2.30 9.41 -28.30
CA GLY A 86 -2.83 10.69 -27.84
C GLY A 86 -2.81 11.73 -28.95
N ASP A 87 -3.40 12.89 -28.66
CA ASP A 87 -3.34 14.00 -29.61
C ASP A 87 -1.92 14.56 -29.68
N LYS A 88 -1.57 15.14 -30.84
CA LYS A 88 -0.33 15.90 -30.97
C LYS A 88 -0.60 17.33 -30.54
N HIS A 89 0.01 17.75 -29.44
CA HIS A 89 -0.19 19.06 -28.83
C HIS A 89 0.87 20.03 -29.34
N GLY A 90 0.48 21.07 -30.07
CA GLY A 90 1.38 22.08 -30.64
C GLY A 90 1.55 21.95 -32.16
N GLY A 91 2.63 22.53 -32.69
CA GLY A 91 2.85 22.71 -34.12
C GLY A 91 3.55 21.56 -34.84
N ASN A 92 3.94 21.82 -36.08
CA ASN A 92 4.65 20.87 -36.96
C ASN A 92 6.15 21.14 -37.10
N GLY A 93 6.67 22.13 -36.36
CA GLY A 93 8.09 22.46 -36.33
C GLY A 93 8.93 21.49 -35.51
N GLY A 94 10.25 21.70 -35.53
CA GLY A 94 11.20 21.03 -34.65
C GLY A 94 11.71 19.67 -35.13
N LYS A 95 12.83 19.25 -34.54
CA LYS A 95 13.39 17.90 -34.71
C LYS A 95 12.73 16.94 -33.72
N GLU A 96 12.39 15.74 -34.18
CA GLU A 96 11.79 14.70 -33.34
C GLU A 96 12.83 14.06 -32.40
N THR A 97 12.47 13.99 -31.11
CA THR A 97 13.07 13.12 -30.10
C THR A 97 12.01 12.13 -29.61
N ILE A 98 12.39 10.86 -29.46
CA ILE A 98 11.50 9.80 -28.98
C ILE A 98 12.00 9.27 -27.64
N ILE A 99 11.12 9.25 -26.63
CA ILE A 99 11.35 8.62 -25.34
C ILE A 99 10.51 7.35 -25.29
N LYS A 100 11.16 6.18 -25.17
CA LYS A 100 10.49 4.88 -25.01
C LYS A 100 10.54 4.43 -23.55
N PHE A 101 9.42 3.88 -23.09
CA PHE A 101 9.23 3.40 -21.73
C PHE A 101 9.28 1.87 -21.71
N GLU A 102 9.87 1.32 -20.65
CA GLU A 102 9.76 -0.11 -20.34
C GLU A 102 8.34 -0.48 -19.87
N ASP A 103 8.07 -1.77 -19.74
CA ASP A 103 6.71 -2.24 -19.43
C ASP A 103 6.24 -1.86 -18.02
N ASP A 104 7.18 -1.68 -17.10
CA ASP A 104 7.02 -1.23 -15.72
C ASP A 104 7.73 0.12 -15.48
N GLU A 105 7.91 0.97 -16.49
CA GLU A 105 8.43 2.32 -16.29
C GLU A 105 7.28 3.32 -16.09
N TYR A 106 7.33 4.11 -15.00
CA TYR A 106 6.28 5.07 -14.61
C TYR A 106 6.84 6.46 -14.40
N ILE A 107 6.08 7.49 -14.78
CA ILE A 107 6.47 8.90 -14.58
C ILE A 107 6.13 9.30 -13.14
N LEU A 108 7.15 9.57 -12.32
CA LEU A 108 6.99 10.02 -10.94
C LEU A 108 6.95 11.53 -10.80
N ALA A 109 7.65 12.25 -11.68
CA ALA A 109 7.67 13.70 -11.63
C ALA A 109 8.06 14.26 -13.01
N ILE A 110 7.67 15.52 -13.22
CA ILE A 110 8.04 16.29 -14.39
C ILE A 110 8.60 17.61 -13.90
N SER A 111 9.71 18.03 -14.48
CA SER A 111 10.22 19.39 -14.30
C SER A 111 10.55 20.01 -15.64
N GLY A 112 10.72 21.32 -15.66
CA GLY A 112 10.93 22.01 -16.91
C GLY A 112 11.13 23.50 -16.77
N LYS A 113 11.16 24.15 -17.92
CA LYS A 113 11.23 25.61 -18.04
C LYS A 113 10.28 26.10 -19.11
N TYR A 114 9.74 27.29 -18.90
CA TYR A 114 8.91 27.99 -19.89
C TYR A 114 9.22 29.48 -19.94
N GLY A 115 9.07 30.06 -21.13
CA GLY A 115 9.44 31.44 -21.43
C GLY A 115 8.60 32.45 -20.65
N HIS A 116 9.26 33.53 -20.22
CA HIS A 116 8.66 34.59 -19.40
C HIS A 116 7.77 35.57 -20.20
N PHE A 117 7.94 35.65 -21.53
CA PHE A 117 7.19 36.62 -22.33
C PHE A 117 5.71 36.27 -22.39
N GLU A 118 4.85 37.06 -21.74
CA GLU A 118 3.41 36.79 -21.63
C GLU A 118 2.72 36.60 -23.00
N LEU A 119 3.24 37.24 -24.06
CA LEU A 119 2.69 37.16 -25.43
C LEU A 119 3.21 35.97 -26.26
N PHE A 120 4.33 35.33 -25.87
CA PHE A 120 5.00 34.30 -26.67
C PHE A 120 5.56 33.11 -25.88
N GLY A 121 5.35 33.06 -24.55
CA GLY A 121 5.96 32.07 -23.67
C GLY A 121 5.54 30.66 -24.03
N ASN A 122 6.50 29.86 -24.50
CA ASN A 122 6.33 28.45 -24.84
C ASN A 122 7.02 27.59 -23.77
N LEU A 123 6.71 26.29 -23.74
CA LEU A 123 7.55 25.35 -23.01
C LEU A 123 8.89 25.20 -23.73
N ASP A 124 9.98 25.29 -22.99
CA ASP A 124 11.33 25.26 -23.56
C ASP A 124 12.10 24.00 -23.15
N GLN A 125 11.87 23.53 -21.93
CA GLN A 125 12.56 22.36 -21.39
C GLN A 125 11.56 21.48 -20.67
N LEU A 126 11.72 20.16 -20.86
CA LEU A 126 11.03 19.15 -20.09
C LEU A 126 12.04 18.08 -19.64
N LYS A 127 11.87 17.66 -18.40
CA LYS A 127 12.59 16.57 -17.76
C LYS A 127 11.57 15.65 -17.11
N PHE A 128 11.56 14.39 -17.53
CA PHE A 128 10.76 13.34 -16.92
C PHE A 128 11.63 12.54 -15.95
N ILE A 129 11.12 12.37 -14.73
CA ILE A 129 11.72 11.54 -13.69
C ILE A 129 10.89 10.27 -13.60
N ASN A 130 11.46 9.16 -14.05
CA ASN A 130 10.76 7.89 -14.17
C ASN A 130 11.28 6.87 -13.16
N TYR A 131 10.44 5.94 -12.73
CA TYR A 131 10.81 4.82 -11.87
C TYR A 131 10.47 3.48 -12.52
N ILE A 132 11.38 2.53 -12.38
CA ILE A 132 11.27 1.16 -12.89
C ILE A 132 11.32 0.20 -11.69
N PRO A 133 10.18 -0.29 -11.16
CA PRO A 133 10.12 -1.13 -9.97
C PRO A 133 10.96 -2.41 -10.08
N SER A 134 10.93 -3.12 -11.22
CA SER A 134 11.69 -4.36 -11.40
C SER A 134 13.20 -4.17 -11.23
N LYS A 135 13.70 -2.97 -11.55
CA LYS A 135 15.12 -2.60 -11.47
C LYS A 135 15.46 -1.76 -10.25
N LYS A 136 14.46 -1.30 -9.49
CA LYS A 136 14.60 -0.30 -8.42
C LYS A 136 15.42 0.92 -8.88
N HIS A 137 15.16 1.38 -10.10
CA HIS A 137 15.99 2.36 -10.80
C HIS A 137 15.20 3.63 -11.16
N ILE A 138 15.86 4.79 -11.06
CA ILE A 138 15.33 6.08 -11.50
C ILE A 138 16.00 6.48 -12.81
N LYS A 139 15.19 6.72 -13.85
CA LYS A 139 15.63 7.17 -15.18
C LYS A 139 15.25 8.62 -15.40
N LEU A 140 16.19 9.40 -15.93
CA LEU A 140 16.01 10.82 -16.22
C LEU A 140 16.01 11.03 -17.74
N CYS A 141 14.95 11.64 -18.27
CA CYS A 141 14.86 11.98 -19.69
C CYS A 141 14.71 13.49 -19.84
N THR A 142 15.71 14.18 -20.41
CA THR A 142 15.73 15.63 -20.55
C THR A 142 15.76 16.04 -22.02
N ASN A 143 14.98 17.07 -22.37
CA ASN A 143 15.10 17.81 -23.63
C ASN A 143 15.44 19.28 -23.36
N CYS A 144 16.32 19.84 -24.19
CA CYS A 144 16.96 21.14 -23.94
C CYS A 144 16.45 22.26 -24.86
N GLY A 145 16.17 23.43 -24.26
CA GLY A 145 16.06 24.75 -24.89
C GLY A 145 17.08 25.72 -24.28
N GLN A 146 17.40 26.84 -24.93
CA GLN A 146 18.63 27.61 -24.65
C GLN A 146 18.49 28.85 -23.73
N ASN A 147 17.30 29.17 -23.19
CA ASN A 147 17.02 30.50 -22.63
C ASN A 147 16.82 30.58 -21.10
N ASN A 148 17.01 31.79 -20.54
CA ASN A 148 16.75 32.15 -19.14
C ASN A 148 15.24 32.25 -18.87
N ASN A 149 14.67 31.19 -18.31
CA ASN A 149 13.23 30.98 -18.24
C ASN A 149 12.75 30.59 -16.84
N THR A 150 11.44 30.70 -16.61
CA THR A 150 10.82 30.29 -15.34
C THR A 150 10.86 28.77 -15.22
N SER A 151 11.43 28.27 -14.13
CA SER A 151 11.48 26.82 -13.85
C SER A 151 10.21 26.37 -13.14
N PHE A 152 9.83 25.12 -13.37
CA PHE A 152 8.75 24.47 -12.64
C PHE A 152 9.12 23.02 -12.34
N ASP A 153 8.53 22.51 -11.26
CA ASP A 153 8.58 21.12 -10.86
C ASP A 153 7.17 20.71 -10.45
N MET A 154 6.74 19.52 -10.87
CA MET A 154 5.47 18.94 -10.49
C MET A 154 5.65 17.46 -10.18
N SER A 155 5.09 17.08 -9.03
CA SER A 155 5.01 15.70 -8.54
C SER A 155 3.56 15.42 -8.17
N PRO A 156 3.08 14.18 -8.41
CA PRO A 156 1.73 13.80 -8.05
C PRO A 156 1.63 13.56 -6.53
N ALA A 157 0.44 13.29 -6.02
CA ALA A 157 0.26 12.94 -4.62
C ALA A 157 1.06 11.67 -4.22
N THR A 158 1.36 11.52 -2.93
CA THR A 158 2.01 10.30 -2.43
C THR A 158 1.18 9.07 -2.77
N GLY A 159 1.81 8.06 -3.38
CA GLY A 159 1.15 6.82 -3.79
C GLY A 159 0.48 6.85 -5.17
N THR A 160 0.69 7.91 -5.94
CA THR A 160 0.21 8.04 -7.32
C THR A 160 1.37 8.27 -8.30
N VAL A 161 1.09 8.13 -9.59
CA VAL A 161 2.01 8.39 -10.72
C VAL A 161 1.28 9.19 -11.80
N TYR A 162 2.01 9.82 -12.72
CA TYR A 162 1.40 10.48 -13.87
C TYR A 162 1.07 9.50 -15.00
N THR A 163 -0.13 9.63 -15.58
CA THR A 163 -0.70 8.60 -16.48
C THR A 163 -1.22 9.11 -17.82
N CYS A 164 -1.92 10.22 -17.83
CA CYS A 164 -2.55 10.78 -19.04
C CYS A 164 -2.22 12.27 -19.14
N PHE A 165 -2.00 12.77 -20.36
CA PHE A 165 -1.56 14.14 -20.59
C PHE A 165 -2.76 15.06 -20.85
N PHE A 166 -2.66 16.30 -20.38
CA PHE A 166 -3.45 17.40 -20.90
C PHE A 166 -2.57 18.65 -20.95
N GLY A 167 -2.86 19.56 -21.85
CA GLY A 167 -2.01 20.74 -21.99
C GLY A 167 -2.70 21.82 -22.80
N LYS A 168 -2.17 23.04 -22.73
CA LYS A 168 -2.56 24.06 -23.69
C LYS A 168 -1.54 24.17 -24.80
N CYS A 169 -2.04 24.33 -26.01
CA CYS A 169 -1.22 24.60 -27.17
C CYS A 169 -1.87 25.60 -28.12
N SER A 170 -1.04 26.23 -28.93
CA SER A 170 -1.43 26.97 -30.12
C SER A 170 -1.09 26.15 -31.37
N ASP A 171 -1.46 26.64 -32.54
CA ASP A 171 -1.15 26.01 -33.83
C ASP A 171 0.37 25.81 -34.07
N ASN A 172 1.21 26.54 -33.33
CA ASN A 172 2.65 26.56 -33.53
C ASN A 172 3.44 25.89 -32.39
N SER A 173 2.91 25.88 -31.17
CA SER A 173 3.69 25.48 -29.98
C SER A 173 2.82 24.99 -28.84
N ILE A 174 3.39 24.11 -28.02
CA ILE A 174 2.84 23.81 -26.70
C ILE A 174 3.22 24.93 -25.72
N THR A 175 2.22 25.43 -24.97
CA THR A 175 2.39 26.55 -24.04
C THR A 175 2.43 26.09 -22.60
N SER A 176 1.75 24.99 -22.27
CA SER A 176 1.71 24.46 -20.91
C SER A 176 1.36 22.97 -20.85
N ILE A 177 1.78 22.32 -19.77
CA ILE A 177 1.66 20.89 -19.51
C ILE A 177 0.93 20.63 -18.19
N GLY A 178 0.08 19.61 -18.20
CA GLY A 178 -0.53 18.99 -17.04
C GLY A 178 -0.63 17.49 -17.25
N MET A 179 -0.84 16.76 -16.17
CA MET A 179 -0.99 15.31 -16.19
C MET A 179 -2.11 14.88 -15.24
N TYR A 180 -2.84 13.85 -15.61
CA TYR A 180 -3.69 13.11 -14.70
C TYR A 180 -2.87 12.15 -13.86
N GLU A 181 -3.29 12.01 -12.61
CA GLU A 181 -2.75 11.03 -11.69
C GLU A 181 -3.44 9.67 -11.81
N GLY A 182 -2.68 8.62 -11.54
CA GLY A 182 -3.19 7.28 -11.35
C GLY A 182 -2.68 6.70 -10.05
N SER A 183 -3.57 6.04 -9.31
CA SER A 183 -3.24 5.37 -8.06
C SER A 183 -2.58 4.03 -8.34
N ILE A 184 -1.44 3.81 -7.69
CA ILE A 184 -0.72 2.54 -7.75
C ILE A 184 -1.56 1.48 -7.03
N GLN A 185 -1.98 0.46 -7.77
CA GLN A 185 -2.64 -0.72 -7.24
C GLN A 185 -1.61 -1.84 -7.11
N ILE A 186 -1.28 -2.19 -5.87
CA ILE A 186 -0.48 -3.39 -5.56
C ILE A 186 -1.47 -4.48 -5.18
N GLN A 187 -2.01 -5.18 -6.18
CA GLN A 187 -2.79 -6.38 -5.92
C GLN A 187 -1.83 -7.57 -5.81
N SER A 188 -1.60 -8.05 -4.59
CA SER A 188 -1.05 -9.41 -4.46
C SER A 188 -2.18 -10.37 -4.84
N GLN A 189 -1.99 -11.15 -5.91
CA GLN A 189 -2.97 -12.17 -6.35
C GLN A 189 -3.35 -13.13 -5.22
N GLN A 190 -2.42 -13.41 -4.30
CA GLN A 190 -2.65 -14.25 -3.14
C GLN A 190 -3.68 -13.67 -2.16
N LEU A 191 -3.64 -12.35 -1.90
CA LEU A 191 -4.62 -11.68 -1.05
C LEU A 191 -6.00 -11.62 -1.70
N GLN A 192 -6.07 -11.46 -3.02
CA GLN A 192 -7.33 -11.51 -3.76
C GLN A 192 -7.96 -12.91 -3.66
N GLN A 193 -7.18 -13.97 -3.93
CA GLN A 193 -7.66 -15.34 -3.82
C GLN A 193 -8.17 -15.67 -2.42
N LEU A 194 -7.46 -15.21 -1.38
CA LEU A 194 -7.88 -15.38 0.00
C LEU A 194 -9.16 -14.61 0.32
N SER A 195 -9.31 -13.39 -0.20
CA SER A 195 -10.54 -12.61 -0.06
C SER A 195 -11.72 -13.27 -0.77
N ASP A 196 -11.54 -13.78 -1.99
CA ASP A 196 -12.61 -14.44 -2.76
C ASP A 196 -13.08 -15.74 -2.10
N LEU A 197 -12.17 -16.45 -1.41
CA LEU A 197 -12.49 -17.63 -0.61
C LEU A 197 -13.37 -17.28 0.60
N LEU A 198 -13.04 -16.20 1.30
CA LEU A 198 -13.75 -15.79 2.53
C LEU A 198 -15.03 -14.99 2.25
N PHE A 199 -15.07 -14.28 1.13
CA PHE A 199 -16.19 -13.43 0.73
C PHE A 199 -16.57 -13.66 -0.74
N PRO A 200 -17.22 -14.79 -1.06
CA PRO A 200 -17.66 -15.08 -2.41
C PRO A 200 -18.55 -13.95 -2.93
N SER A 201 -18.26 -13.45 -4.13
CA SER A 201 -19.02 -12.39 -4.81
C SER A 201 -18.96 -11.00 -4.15
N LYS A 202 -18.01 -10.74 -3.25
CA LYS A 202 -17.71 -9.38 -2.76
C LYS A 202 -16.39 -8.87 -3.36
N PRO A 203 -16.30 -7.57 -3.67
CA PRO A 203 -15.02 -6.98 -4.06
C PRO A 203 -14.02 -7.05 -2.91
N TYR A 204 -12.72 -7.09 -3.26
CA TYR A 204 -11.65 -7.12 -2.27
C TYR A 204 -11.69 -5.90 -1.34
N ASP A 205 -11.70 -6.19 -0.04
CA ASP A 205 -11.68 -5.20 1.03
C ASP A 205 -10.70 -5.70 2.10
N PHE A 206 -9.51 -5.07 2.15
CA PHE A 206 -8.46 -5.47 3.08
C PHE A 206 -8.84 -5.27 4.55
N PRO A 207 -9.45 -4.14 4.97
CA PRO A 207 -10.07 -4.02 6.28
C PRO A 207 -11.01 -5.18 6.65
N ALA A 208 -11.94 -5.53 5.76
CA ALA A 208 -12.88 -6.63 6.01
C ALA A 208 -12.16 -7.98 6.11
N LEU A 209 -11.19 -8.25 5.23
CA LEU A 209 -10.35 -9.44 5.28
C LEU A 209 -9.56 -9.55 6.58
N LYS A 210 -8.96 -8.44 7.03
CA LYS A 210 -8.22 -8.40 8.29
C LYS A 210 -9.12 -8.69 9.49
N GLN A 211 -10.32 -8.12 9.51
CA GLN A 211 -11.31 -8.36 10.57
C GLN A 211 -11.76 -9.82 10.60
N GLU A 212 -12.03 -10.40 9.44
CA GLU A 212 -12.49 -11.79 9.35
C GLU A 212 -11.41 -12.80 9.75
N ILE A 213 -10.15 -12.56 9.39
CA ILE A 213 -9.02 -13.37 9.88
C ILE A 213 -8.89 -13.27 11.40
N ALA A 214 -9.06 -12.08 11.98
CA ALA A 214 -9.04 -11.92 13.44
C ALA A 214 -10.19 -12.69 14.11
N ARG A 215 -11.40 -12.61 13.55
CA ARG A 215 -12.58 -13.36 13.99
C ARG A 215 -12.34 -14.87 13.98
N PHE A 216 -11.77 -15.42 12.91
CA PHE A 216 -11.43 -16.85 12.83
C PHE A 216 -10.41 -17.26 13.89
N LYS A 217 -9.34 -16.48 14.06
CA LYS A 217 -8.33 -16.75 15.11
C LYS A 217 -8.95 -16.75 16.50
N TYR A 218 -9.86 -15.82 16.78
CA TYR A 218 -10.56 -15.76 18.06
C TYR A 218 -11.45 -17.00 18.27
N GLN A 219 -12.22 -17.38 17.27
CA GLN A 219 -13.11 -18.54 17.33
C GLN A 219 -12.37 -19.87 17.53
N GLU A 220 -11.15 -20.00 17.02
CA GLU A 220 -10.30 -21.17 17.23
C GLU A 220 -9.62 -21.13 18.60
N LEU A 221 -9.10 -19.97 19.02
CA LEU A 221 -8.29 -19.84 20.23
C LEU A 221 -9.14 -19.83 21.51
N ALA A 222 -10.30 -19.15 21.52
CA ALA A 222 -11.10 -18.98 22.73
C ALA A 222 -11.58 -20.33 23.35
N PRO A 223 -12.08 -21.31 22.57
CA PRO A 223 -12.42 -22.62 23.11
C PRO A 223 -11.20 -23.37 23.66
N ARG A 224 -10.03 -23.24 23.01
CA ARG A 224 -8.78 -23.85 23.49
C ARG A 224 -8.36 -23.29 24.84
N VAL A 225 -8.40 -21.96 25.01
CA VAL A 225 -8.10 -21.31 26.30
C VAL A 225 -9.06 -21.79 27.38
N ARG A 226 -10.37 -21.84 27.08
CA ARG A 226 -11.37 -22.34 28.03
C ARG A 226 -11.11 -23.78 28.46
N ASN A 227 -10.77 -24.67 27.52
CA ASN A 227 -10.50 -26.07 27.83
C ASN A 227 -9.22 -26.25 28.65
N GLU A 228 -8.14 -25.52 28.32
CA GLU A 228 -6.91 -25.58 29.11
C GLU A 228 -7.07 -24.97 30.51
N LYS A 229 -7.91 -23.94 30.65
CA LYS A 229 -8.26 -23.38 31.96
C LYS A 229 -8.95 -24.40 32.86
N ILE A 230 -9.94 -25.15 32.33
CA ILE A 230 -10.63 -26.21 33.07
C ILE A 230 -9.63 -27.28 33.54
N LYS A 231 -8.76 -27.77 32.63
CA LYS A 231 -7.73 -28.75 32.98
C LYS A 231 -6.75 -28.24 34.04
N PHE A 232 -6.40 -26.96 33.97
CA PHE A 232 -5.51 -26.32 34.92
C PHE A 232 -6.17 -26.18 36.31
N GLU A 233 -7.45 -25.82 36.36
CA GLU A 233 -8.23 -25.73 37.61
C GLU A 233 -8.38 -27.11 38.27
N GLU A 234 -8.63 -28.16 37.49
CA GLU A 234 -8.68 -29.56 37.97
C GLU A 234 -7.33 -29.99 38.55
N LEU A 235 -6.23 -29.72 37.85
CA LEU A 235 -4.88 -30.03 38.31
C LEU A 235 -4.56 -29.29 39.62
N THR A 236 -4.90 -28.00 39.68
CA THR A 236 -4.67 -27.17 40.87
C THR A 236 -5.44 -27.71 42.07
N THR A 237 -6.72 -28.06 41.88
CA THR A 237 -7.58 -28.64 42.93
C THR A 237 -7.00 -29.96 43.44
N ASN A 238 -6.59 -30.86 42.55
CA ASN A 238 -5.99 -32.14 42.92
C ASN A 238 -4.73 -31.93 43.79
N LEU A 239 -3.83 -31.04 43.37
CA LEU A 239 -2.60 -30.77 44.12
C LEU A 239 -2.90 -30.12 45.48
N LYS A 240 -3.84 -29.18 45.55
CA LYS A 240 -4.30 -28.60 46.82
C LYS A 240 -4.76 -29.68 47.80
N THR A 241 -5.61 -30.60 47.37
CA THR A 241 -6.09 -31.69 48.23
C THR A 241 -4.96 -32.63 48.71
N LYS A 242 -3.91 -32.83 47.91
CA LYS A 242 -2.73 -33.64 48.28
C LYS A 242 -1.83 -32.98 49.33
N THR A 243 -1.83 -31.65 49.42
CA THR A 243 -0.92 -30.92 50.34
C THR A 243 -1.30 -31.00 51.81
N GLY A 244 -2.48 -31.53 52.15
CA GLY A 244 -2.89 -31.78 53.54
C GLY A 244 -2.84 -30.53 54.44
N GLY A 245 -3.42 -29.41 53.97
CA GLY A 245 -3.50 -28.15 54.72
C GLY A 245 -2.41 -27.12 54.39
N SER A 246 -1.81 -27.17 53.20
CA SER A 246 -0.86 -26.15 52.70
C SER A 246 -1.31 -25.59 51.35
N GLU A 247 -2.62 -25.49 51.16
CA GLU A 247 -3.30 -25.05 49.93
C GLU A 247 -2.90 -23.62 49.54
N ASP A 248 -2.78 -22.74 50.55
CA ASP A 248 -2.34 -21.36 50.38
C ASP A 248 -0.94 -21.27 49.75
N ILE A 249 -0.07 -22.26 49.99
CA ILE A 249 1.28 -22.28 49.41
C ILE A 249 1.24 -22.60 47.91
N VAL A 250 0.26 -23.40 47.46
CA VAL A 250 0.01 -23.64 46.03
C VAL A 250 -0.45 -22.34 45.37
N ASP A 251 -1.35 -21.59 46.01
CA ASP A 251 -1.81 -20.29 45.50
C ASP A 251 -0.68 -19.26 45.45
N LEU A 252 0.17 -19.21 46.49
CA LEU A 252 1.36 -18.35 46.51
C LEU A 252 2.36 -18.71 45.41
N LEU A 253 2.57 -20.00 45.15
CA LEU A 253 3.43 -20.47 44.05
C LEU A 253 2.90 -20.01 42.70
N LEU A 254 1.59 -20.19 42.44
CA LEU A 254 0.97 -19.79 41.18
C LEU A 254 0.98 -18.26 41.02
N HIS A 255 0.70 -17.51 42.09
CA HIS A 255 0.78 -16.05 42.07
C HIS A 255 2.20 -15.56 41.75
N ALA A 256 3.22 -16.09 42.46
CA ALA A 256 4.62 -15.75 42.21
C ALA A 256 5.03 -16.09 40.77
N GLN A 257 4.59 -17.24 40.23
CA GLN A 257 4.86 -17.57 38.84
C GLN A 257 4.21 -16.60 37.86
N LYS A 258 2.95 -16.18 38.10
CA LYS A 258 2.25 -15.22 37.24
C LYS A 258 2.99 -13.87 37.18
N GLU A 259 3.43 -13.38 38.34
CA GLU A 259 4.21 -12.15 38.43
C GLU A 259 5.59 -12.28 37.76
N ALA A 260 6.26 -13.43 37.93
CA ALA A 260 7.53 -13.68 37.25
C ALA A 260 7.40 -13.69 35.72
N ILE A 261 6.30 -14.25 35.19
CA ILE A 261 6.01 -14.26 33.75
C ILE A 261 5.74 -12.84 33.23
N LYS A 262 4.95 -12.03 33.95
CA LYS A 262 4.61 -10.66 33.53
C LYS A 262 5.78 -9.70 33.59
N ASN A 263 6.57 -9.73 34.66
CA ASN A 263 7.57 -8.71 34.95
C ASN A 263 9.00 -9.13 34.60
N ASN A 264 9.20 -10.38 34.15
CA ASN A 264 10.52 -10.98 33.88
C ASN A 264 11.50 -10.80 35.06
N ASP A 265 10.98 -10.85 36.29
CA ASP A 265 11.73 -10.52 37.50
C ASP A 265 12.48 -11.73 38.07
N GLN A 266 13.81 -11.66 38.04
CA GLN A 266 14.70 -12.68 38.60
C GLN A 266 14.61 -12.79 40.13
N SER A 267 14.15 -11.73 40.82
CA SER A 267 13.96 -11.72 42.28
C SER A 267 12.89 -12.72 42.74
N ILE A 268 11.87 -12.95 41.91
CA ILE A 268 10.73 -13.84 42.23
C ILE A 268 11.12 -15.32 42.09
N GLN A 269 12.19 -15.66 41.36
CA GLN A 269 12.66 -17.04 41.21
C GLN A 269 13.11 -17.66 42.54
N GLY A 270 13.67 -16.85 43.46
CA GLY A 270 14.00 -17.29 44.81
C GLY A 270 12.75 -17.73 45.60
N GLN A 271 11.66 -16.97 45.47
CA GLN A 271 10.38 -17.28 46.12
C GLN A 271 9.72 -18.53 45.53
N ILE A 272 9.69 -18.65 44.19
CA ILE A 272 9.19 -19.84 43.49
C ILE A 272 9.95 -21.09 43.95
N THR A 273 11.26 -21.00 44.08
CA THR A 273 12.11 -22.10 44.57
C THR A 273 11.79 -22.46 46.03
N ALA A 274 11.60 -21.46 46.89
CA ALA A 274 11.21 -21.67 48.29
C ALA A 274 9.86 -22.38 48.41
N TYR A 275 8.83 -21.94 47.66
CA TYR A 275 7.51 -22.56 47.65
C TYR A 275 7.56 -24.00 47.11
N LYS A 276 8.30 -24.25 46.02
CA LYS A 276 8.55 -25.62 45.51
C LYS A 276 9.12 -26.52 46.60
N ASN A 277 10.18 -26.09 47.27
CA ASN A 277 10.84 -26.88 48.32
C ASN A 277 9.91 -27.19 49.51
N ILE A 278 8.99 -26.28 49.86
CA ILE A 278 8.01 -26.51 50.92
C ILE A 278 6.96 -27.53 50.47
N LEU A 279 6.46 -27.40 49.24
CA LEU A 279 5.47 -28.31 48.67
C LEU A 279 6.04 -29.73 48.47
N GLU A 280 7.31 -29.84 48.05
CA GLU A 280 8.02 -31.14 47.96
C GLU A 280 8.09 -31.88 49.30
N LYS A 281 8.26 -31.14 50.41
CA LYS A 281 8.23 -31.70 51.77
C LYS A 281 6.82 -32.09 52.25
N LYS A 282 5.78 -31.69 51.52
CA LYS A 282 4.35 -31.86 51.84
C LYS A 282 3.65 -32.82 50.88
N ASN A 283 4.37 -33.87 50.45
CA ASN A 283 3.87 -34.97 49.61
C ASN A 283 3.60 -34.63 48.13
N LEU A 284 4.10 -33.51 47.60
CA LEU A 284 4.07 -33.24 46.17
C LEU A 284 5.38 -33.67 45.50
N THR A 285 5.29 -34.32 44.35
CA THR A 285 6.48 -34.69 43.58
C THR A 285 7.01 -33.52 42.75
N LYS A 286 8.30 -33.56 42.42
CA LYS A 286 8.93 -32.60 41.50
C LYS A 286 8.22 -32.57 40.14
N ASP A 287 7.82 -33.73 39.65
CA ASP A 287 7.14 -33.86 38.35
C ASP A 287 5.76 -33.22 38.37
N GLU A 288 4.97 -33.43 39.43
CA GLU A 288 3.66 -32.78 39.59
C GLU A 288 3.76 -31.26 39.63
N LEU A 289 4.74 -30.74 40.38
CA LEU A 289 5.01 -29.30 40.45
C LEU A 289 5.49 -28.76 39.10
N GLN A 290 6.33 -29.50 38.39
CA GLN A 290 6.81 -29.10 37.07
C GLN A 290 5.67 -29.08 36.05
N ILE A 291 4.79 -30.08 36.04
CA ILE A 291 3.60 -30.15 35.19
C ILE A 291 2.67 -28.96 35.47
N LEU A 292 2.40 -28.66 36.75
CA LEU A 292 1.57 -27.53 37.15
C LEU A 292 2.11 -26.21 36.60
N LEU A 293 3.40 -25.95 36.83
CA LEU A 293 4.03 -24.70 36.42
C LEU A 293 4.11 -24.60 34.89
N SER A 294 4.45 -25.68 34.19
CA SER A 294 4.46 -25.70 32.72
C SER A 294 3.08 -25.40 32.14
N LYS A 295 2.01 -25.99 32.68
CA LYS A 295 0.64 -25.69 32.26
C LYS A 295 0.21 -24.26 32.58
N HIS A 296 0.61 -23.73 33.73
CA HIS A 296 0.31 -22.34 34.07
C HIS A 296 1.00 -21.36 33.11
N THR A 297 2.24 -21.63 32.68
CA THR A 297 2.92 -20.83 31.67
C THR A 297 2.21 -20.90 30.31
N GLU A 298 1.84 -22.11 29.86
CA GLU A 298 1.10 -22.28 28.59
C GLU A 298 -0.24 -21.53 28.61
N LEU A 299 -1.00 -21.64 29.71
CA LEU A 299 -2.28 -20.96 29.86
C LEU A 299 -2.12 -19.43 29.81
N ASN A 300 -1.15 -18.86 30.53
CA ASN A 300 -0.90 -17.41 30.50
C ASN A 300 -0.55 -16.92 29.08
N GLN A 301 0.26 -17.66 28.32
CA GLN A 301 0.60 -17.30 26.93
C GLN A 301 -0.64 -17.32 26.03
N LEU A 302 -1.51 -18.31 26.20
CA LEU A 302 -2.76 -18.40 25.44
C LEU A 302 -3.73 -17.27 25.80
N GLU A 303 -3.86 -16.93 27.08
CA GLU A 303 -4.68 -15.80 27.56
C GLU A 303 -4.18 -14.45 27.00
N GLU A 304 -2.87 -14.24 26.99
CA GLU A 304 -2.26 -13.02 26.42
C GLU A 304 -2.49 -12.92 24.90
N HIS A 305 -2.28 -14.03 24.17
CA HIS A 305 -2.54 -14.06 22.74
C HIS A 305 -4.02 -13.77 22.42
N LEU A 306 -4.94 -14.29 23.23
CA LEU A 306 -6.37 -14.01 23.08
C LEU A 306 -6.72 -12.54 23.38
N ALA A 307 -6.15 -11.96 24.44
CA ALA A 307 -6.35 -10.55 24.79
C ALA A 307 -5.85 -9.60 23.70
N ASN A 308 -4.70 -9.92 23.09
CA ASN A 308 -4.15 -9.15 21.97
C ASN A 308 -5.06 -9.18 20.73
N LEU A 309 -5.80 -10.26 20.49
CA LEU A 309 -6.78 -10.32 19.42
C LEU A 309 -7.99 -9.40 19.69
N GLN A 310 -8.47 -9.33 20.93
CA GLN A 310 -9.60 -8.46 21.32
C GLN A 310 -9.27 -6.96 21.25
N ILE A 311 -8.07 -6.56 21.64
CA ILE A 311 -7.62 -5.15 21.54
C ILE A 311 -7.61 -4.69 20.07
N ASN A 312 -7.20 -5.57 19.16
CA ASN A 312 -7.17 -5.28 17.73
C ASN A 312 -8.57 -5.19 17.10
N GLU A 313 -9.58 -5.87 17.64
CA GLU A 313 -10.99 -5.72 17.23
C GLU A 313 -11.61 -4.41 17.75
N GLY A 314 -11.28 -3.99 18.99
CA GLY A 314 -11.78 -2.74 19.58
C GLY A 314 -11.28 -1.47 18.88
N LEU A 315 -10.05 -1.48 18.35
CA LEU A 315 -9.49 -0.38 17.56
C LEU A 315 -10.02 -0.33 16.11
N ALA A 316 -10.50 -1.46 15.57
CA ALA A 316 -11.08 -1.52 14.23
C ALA A 316 -12.51 -0.97 14.15
N ASN A 317 -13.25 -0.96 15.27
CA ASN A 317 -14.61 -0.43 15.37
C ASN A 317 -14.67 1.05 15.79
N CYS A 318 -13.53 1.70 16.01
CA CYS A 318 -13.41 3.12 16.34
C CYS A 318 -12.74 3.91 15.20
N LYS A 319 -13.27 3.82 13.98
CA LYS A 319 -13.04 4.76 12.87
C LYS A 319 -14.25 4.82 11.96
#